data_AF-A0AAW1R0S4-F1
#
_entry.id   AF-A0AAW1R0S4-F1
#
_cell.length_a   1.000
_cell.length_b   1.000
_cell.length_c   1.000
_cell.angle_alpha   90.00
_cell.angle_beta   90.00
_cell.angle_gamma   90.00
#
_symmetry.space_group_name_H-M   'P 1'
#
loop_
_entity.id
_entity.type
_entity.pdbx_description
1 polymer ?
#
loop_
_entity_poly.entity_id
_entity_poly.type
_entity_poly.pdbx_seq_one_letter_code
_entity_poly.pdbx_strand_id
1 'polypeptide(L)'
;MKSAAPSYHIEVVVSDEEPPENAVKRFRREVMNVGLTFEVRRRRYFENSQDEKKRRKKDLNQRRSKKYVPPPSYEDVSAVMDPTPFAEMFGETEDLFEVGFRAAVETSCCACTESRSRASTSCGCYTSWPAEGQQTTI
;
A
#
# COMPACT_ATOMS: atom_id res chain seq x y z
N MET A 1 8.20 14.02 -56.47
CA MET A 1 7.56 14.86 -55.45
C MET A 1 7.06 13.94 -54.34
N LYS A 2 7.63 14.00 -53.13
CA LYS A 2 7.16 13.21 -51.98
C LYS A 2 5.89 13.89 -51.45
N SER A 3 4.74 13.30 -51.69
CA SER A 3 3.47 13.76 -51.13
C SER A 3 3.54 13.73 -49.61
N ALA A 4 3.16 14.82 -48.95
CA ALA A 4 3.04 14.89 -47.50
C ALA A 4 1.99 13.87 -47.05
N ALA A 5 2.45 12.76 -46.48
CA ALA A 5 1.57 11.81 -45.81
C ALA A 5 0.82 12.55 -44.68
N PRO A 6 -0.45 12.21 -44.41
CA PRO A 6 -1.16 12.77 -43.26
C PRO A 6 -0.36 12.49 -41.99
N SER A 7 0.01 13.54 -41.25
CA SER A 7 0.74 13.39 -39.98
C SER A 7 -0.26 13.02 -38.88
N TYR A 8 -0.19 11.80 -38.39
CA TYR A 8 -0.97 11.35 -37.25
C TYR A 8 -0.12 11.35 -35.97
N HIS A 9 -0.73 11.73 -34.85
CA HIS A 9 -0.07 11.65 -33.54
C HIS A 9 -0.10 10.23 -32.95
N ILE A 10 -1.13 9.46 -33.29
CA ILE A 10 -1.38 8.11 -32.78
C ILE A 10 -1.92 7.26 -33.92
N GLU A 11 -1.32 6.10 -34.12
CA GLU A 11 -1.78 5.06 -35.04
C GLU A 11 -2.02 3.78 -34.22
N VAL A 12 -3.21 3.21 -34.31
CA VAL A 12 -3.56 1.94 -33.68
C VAL A 12 -4.09 1.02 -34.76
N VAL A 13 -3.27 0.04 -35.14
CA VAL A 13 -3.67 -1.02 -36.06
C VAL A 13 -4.39 -2.09 -35.24
N VAL A 14 -5.60 -2.45 -35.65
CA VAL A 14 -6.43 -3.48 -34.98
C VAL A 14 -6.49 -4.69 -35.89
N SER A 15 -6.23 -5.87 -35.33
CA SER A 15 -6.40 -7.16 -36.01
C SER A 15 -7.75 -7.78 -35.67
N ASP A 16 -8.30 -8.59 -36.58
CA ASP A 16 -9.64 -9.20 -36.44
C ASP A 16 -9.77 -10.21 -35.28
N GLU A 17 -8.65 -10.71 -34.75
CA GLU A 17 -8.62 -11.67 -33.63
C GLU A 17 -8.81 -11.02 -32.24
N GLU A 18 -8.84 -9.69 -32.14
CA GLU A 18 -8.87 -9.00 -30.86
C GLU A 18 -10.28 -8.54 -30.46
N PRO A 19 -10.69 -8.76 -29.19
CA PRO A 19 -11.97 -8.25 -28.72
C PRO A 19 -11.95 -6.71 -28.73
N PRO A 20 -13.08 -6.07 -29.07
CA PRO A 20 -13.16 -4.62 -29.29
C PRO A 20 -12.75 -3.81 -28.07
N GLU A 21 -12.97 -4.34 -26.87
CA GLU A 21 -12.58 -3.71 -25.62
C GLU A 21 -11.06 -3.52 -25.49
N ASN A 22 -10.27 -4.45 -26.01
CA ASN A 22 -8.80 -4.40 -25.94
C ASN A 22 -8.23 -3.37 -26.93
N ALA A 23 -8.86 -3.19 -28.09
CA ALA A 23 -8.53 -2.11 -29.02
C ALA A 23 -8.78 -0.73 -28.39
N VAL A 24 -9.93 -0.54 -27.74
CA VAL A 24 -10.25 0.72 -27.03
C VAL A 24 -9.28 0.98 -25.87
N LYS A 25 -8.90 -0.07 -25.11
CA LYS A 25 -7.93 0.06 -24.02
C LYS A 25 -6.56 0.50 -24.52
N ARG A 26 -6.07 -0.07 -25.63
CA ARG A 26 -4.80 0.35 -26.27
C ARG A 26 -4.86 1.79 -26.72
N PHE A 27 -5.90 2.16 -27.45
CA PHE A 27 -6.09 3.55 -27.87
C PHE A 27 -6.08 4.53 -26.69
N ARG A 28 -6.82 4.22 -25.61
CA ARG A 28 -6.81 5.06 -24.40
C ARG A 28 -5.41 5.17 -23.78
N ARG A 29 -4.65 4.08 -23.72
CA ARG A 29 -3.26 4.11 -23.23
C ARG A 29 -2.36 4.96 -24.12
N GLU A 30 -2.46 4.84 -25.44
CA GLU A 30 -1.67 5.66 -26.37
C GLU A 30 -2.00 7.15 -26.23
N VAL A 31 -3.28 7.50 -26.12
CA VAL A 31 -3.73 8.89 -25.87
C VAL A 31 -3.18 9.43 -24.56
N MET A 32 -3.14 8.60 -23.51
CA MET A 32 -2.58 8.97 -22.22
C MET A 32 -1.06 9.05 -22.21
N ASN A 33 -0.37 8.17 -22.95
CA ASN A 33 1.09 8.12 -23.06
C ASN A 33 1.63 9.36 -23.78
N VAL A 34 1.05 9.71 -24.93
CA VAL A 34 1.37 10.94 -25.66
C VAL A 34 0.93 12.17 -24.86
N GLY A 35 -0.12 12.05 -24.04
CA GLY A 35 -0.61 13.11 -23.17
C GLY A 35 -1.44 14.18 -23.90
N LEU A 36 -2.01 13.84 -25.07
CA LEU A 36 -2.76 14.78 -25.92
C LEU A 36 -3.88 15.50 -25.18
N THR A 37 -4.64 14.80 -24.33
CA THR A 37 -5.74 15.39 -23.55
C THR A 37 -5.24 16.48 -22.60
N PHE A 38 -4.07 16.29 -21.98
CA PHE A 38 -3.48 17.28 -21.09
C PHE A 38 -2.91 18.46 -21.88
N GLU A 39 -2.31 18.18 -23.04
CA GLU A 39 -1.75 19.21 -23.93
C GLU A 39 -2.84 20.16 -24.45
N VAL A 40 -3.98 19.61 -24.89
CA VAL A 40 -5.14 20.41 -25.33
C VAL A 40 -5.69 21.25 -24.19
N ARG A 41 -5.79 20.68 -22.98
CA ARG A 41 -6.28 21.41 -21.80
C ARG A 41 -5.35 22.56 -21.40
N ARG A 42 -4.03 22.37 -21.45
CA ARG A 42 -3.04 23.43 -21.19
C ARG A 42 -3.15 24.56 -22.20
N ARG A 43 -3.29 24.23 -23.49
CA ARG A 43 -3.33 25.23 -24.58
C ARG A 43 -4.66 25.97 -24.71
N ARG A 44 -5.68 25.57 -23.94
CA ARG A 44 -7.01 26.22 -23.95
C ARG A 44 -6.95 27.68 -23.47
N TYR A 45 -6.02 28.01 -22.57
CA TYR A 45 -5.87 29.35 -22.00
C TYR A 45 -4.41 29.79 -22.11
N PHE A 46 -4.20 31.10 -22.11
CA PHE A 46 -2.86 31.66 -22.04
C PHE A 46 -2.26 31.42 -20.65
N GLU A 47 -1.03 30.91 -20.61
CA GLU A 47 -0.31 30.59 -19.38
C GLU A 47 0.83 31.59 -19.19
N ASN A 48 0.96 32.17 -18.00
CA ASN A 48 2.08 33.06 -17.67
C ASN A 48 3.38 32.27 -17.52
N SER A 49 4.52 32.92 -17.72
CA SER A 49 5.87 32.33 -17.56
C SER A 49 6.11 31.70 -16.18
N GLN A 50 5.45 32.20 -15.14
CA GLN A 50 5.51 31.65 -13.78
C GLN A 50 4.74 30.34 -13.66
N ASP A 51 3.52 30.29 -14.21
CA ASP A 51 2.68 29.10 -14.20
C ASP A 51 3.33 27.97 -15.00
N GLU A 52 3.99 28.30 -16.11
CA GLU A 52 4.74 27.32 -16.87
C GLU A 52 5.88 26.69 -16.05
N LYS A 53 6.63 27.49 -15.28
CA LYS A 53 7.68 26.98 -14.38
C LYS A 53 7.08 26.12 -13.27
N LYS A 54 5.96 26.54 -12.68
CA LYS A 54 5.25 25.79 -11.63
C LYS A 54 4.75 24.44 -12.15
N ARG A 55 4.17 24.42 -13.35
CA ARG A 55 3.71 23.21 -14.03
C ARG A 55 4.87 22.26 -14.33
N ARG A 56 5.95 22.74 -14.96
CA ARG A 56 7.12 21.91 -15.28
C ARG A 56 7.70 21.25 -14.02
N LYS A 57 7.82 21.99 -12.91
CA LYS A 57 8.27 21.43 -11.63
C LYS A 57 7.30 20.38 -11.08
N LYS A 58 5.98 20.67 -11.12
CA LYS A 58 4.95 19.74 -10.65
C LYS A 58 4.92 18.45 -11.48
N ASP A 59 4.99 18.54 -12.80
CA ASP A 59 4.99 17.38 -13.72
C ASP A 59 6.24 16.51 -13.50
N LEU A 60 7.41 17.14 -13.34
CA LEU A 60 8.65 16.43 -13.01
C LEU A 60 8.56 15.72 -11.65
N ASN A 61 8.04 16.41 -10.63
CA ASN A 61 7.89 15.81 -9.31
C ASN A 61 6.88 14.66 -9.32
N GLN A 62 5.74 14.82 -9.99
CA GLN A 62 4.74 13.77 -10.11
C GLN A 62 5.26 12.55 -10.89
N ARG A 63 6.10 12.76 -11.91
CA ARG A 63 6.77 11.65 -12.63
C ARG A 63 7.80 10.95 -11.76
N ARG A 64 8.52 11.69 -10.91
CA ARG A 64 9.50 11.13 -9.96
C ARG A 64 8.81 10.38 -8.83
N SER A 65 7.73 10.90 -8.26
CA SER A 65 6.99 10.26 -7.16
C SER A 65 6.28 8.98 -7.56
N LYS A 66 6.00 8.78 -8.86
CA LYS A 66 5.48 7.53 -9.40
C LYS A 66 6.53 6.41 -9.44
N LYS A 67 7.81 6.73 -9.35
CA LYS A 67 8.84 5.72 -9.09
C LYS A 67 8.71 5.35 -7.62
N TYR A 68 8.36 4.10 -7.34
CA TYR A 68 8.30 3.59 -5.97
C TYR A 68 9.63 3.89 -5.27
N VAL A 69 9.57 4.67 -4.22
CA VAL A 69 10.67 4.83 -3.27
C VAL A 69 10.27 3.96 -2.08
N PRO A 70 11.01 2.88 -1.78
CA PRO A 70 10.72 2.09 -0.59
C PRO A 70 10.77 3.01 0.64
N PRO A 71 9.87 2.83 1.62
CA PRO A 71 10.00 3.55 2.87
C PRO A 71 11.40 3.28 3.45
N PRO A 72 12.06 4.28 4.05
CA PRO A 72 13.37 4.08 4.66
C PRO A 72 13.28 2.95 5.68
N SER A 73 14.28 2.08 5.73
CA SER A 73 14.30 0.98 6.69
C SER A 73 14.42 1.55 8.11
N TYR A 74 13.97 0.79 9.12
CA TYR A 74 14.08 1.22 10.52
C TYR A 74 15.53 1.54 10.89
N GLU A 75 16.50 0.77 10.38
CA GLU A 75 17.93 0.98 10.60
C GLU A 75 18.41 2.32 10.03
N ASP A 76 17.90 2.72 8.86
CA ASP A 76 18.20 4.02 8.24
C ASP A 76 17.61 5.19 9.04
N VAL A 77 16.46 4.98 9.69
CA VAL A 77 15.77 6.01 10.50
C VAL A 77 16.36 6.09 11.91
N SER A 78 16.71 4.95 12.52
CA SER A 78 17.28 4.89 13.87
C SER A 78 18.69 5.47 13.93
N ALA A 79 19.45 5.42 12.83
CA ALA A 79 20.78 6.02 12.75
C ALA A 79 20.77 7.56 12.67
N VAL A 80 19.63 8.16 12.30
CA VAL A 80 19.48 9.61 12.12
C VAL A 80 18.63 10.24 13.24
N MET A 81 17.80 9.44 13.92
CA MET A 81 17.13 9.87 15.13
C MET A 81 18.07 9.71 16.34
N ASP A 82 18.66 10.82 16.78
CA ASP A 82 19.02 11.05 18.18
C ASP A 82 17.82 10.65 19.10
N PRO A 83 18.04 10.31 20.39
CA PRO A 83 17.02 9.70 21.26
C PRO A 83 15.69 10.42 21.09
N THR A 84 14.64 9.62 20.85
CA THR A 84 13.36 10.13 20.36
C THR A 84 12.97 11.40 21.11
N PRO A 85 12.44 12.45 20.45
CA PRO A 85 12.19 13.76 21.07
C PRO A 85 11.23 13.74 22.29
N PHE A 86 10.71 12.56 22.66
CA PHE A 86 9.91 12.30 23.86
C PHE A 86 10.59 11.36 24.87
N ALA A 87 11.76 10.80 24.58
CA ALA A 87 12.55 9.96 25.49
C ALA A 87 12.92 10.72 26.77
N GLU A 88 13.24 12.01 26.66
CA GLU A 88 13.47 12.87 27.83
C GLU A 88 12.19 13.11 28.67
N MET A 89 11.00 12.93 28.09
CA MET A 89 9.71 13.23 28.73
C MET A 89 9.00 12.00 29.30
N PHE A 90 9.09 10.84 28.65
CA PHE A 90 8.37 9.62 29.01
C PHE A 90 9.28 8.44 29.39
N GLY A 91 10.60 8.64 29.40
CA GLY A 91 11.59 7.60 29.61
C GLY A 91 11.84 6.77 28.35
N GLU A 92 12.98 6.11 28.31
CA GLU A 92 13.29 5.12 27.28
C GLU A 92 12.38 3.89 27.45
N THR A 93 11.97 3.27 26.35
CA THR A 93 10.98 2.19 26.35
C THR A 93 11.42 0.91 27.07
N GLU A 94 12.67 0.84 27.52
CA GLU A 94 13.26 -0.31 28.21
C GLU A 94 12.72 -0.48 29.65
N ASP A 95 12.26 0.59 30.31
CA ASP A 95 11.80 0.54 31.71
C ASP A 95 10.36 0.01 31.90
N LEU A 96 9.58 -0.11 30.81
CA LEU A 96 8.17 -0.54 30.87
C LEU A 96 7.98 -2.06 30.91
N PHE A 97 8.97 -2.86 30.52
CA PHE A 97 8.82 -4.32 30.44
C PHE A 97 9.30 -5.05 31.71
N GLU A 98 10.15 -4.44 32.54
CA GLU A 98 10.73 -5.10 33.72
C GLU A 98 9.83 -5.09 34.97
N VAL A 99 8.95 -4.11 35.12
CA VAL A 99 8.08 -3.99 36.31
C VAL A 99 6.80 -4.84 36.27
N GLY A 100 6.51 -5.52 35.16
CA GLY A 100 5.28 -6.30 34.98
C GLY A 100 5.39 -7.82 35.15
N PHE A 101 6.57 -8.42 35.03
CA PHE A 101 6.69 -9.89 34.92
C PHE A 101 7.10 -10.63 36.20
N ARG A 102 7.58 -9.91 37.23
CA ARG A 102 8.01 -10.53 38.51
C ARG A 102 6.94 -10.65 39.59
N ALA A 103 5.73 -10.13 39.37
CA ALA A 103 4.65 -10.21 40.36
C ALA A 103 3.69 -11.41 40.18
N ALA A 104 3.93 -12.31 39.21
CA ALA A 104 3.01 -13.41 38.89
C ALA A 104 3.57 -14.83 39.13
N VAL A 105 4.79 -14.98 39.68
CA VAL A 105 5.41 -16.31 39.91
C VAL A 105 5.29 -16.79 41.36
N GLU A 106 4.95 -15.91 42.32
CA GLU A 106 4.75 -16.28 43.72
C GLU A 106 3.29 -16.12 44.13
N THR A 107 2.45 -17.03 43.66
CA THR A 107 1.25 -17.44 44.42
C THR A 107 0.75 -18.77 43.90
N SER A 108 1.09 -19.82 44.65
CA SER A 108 0.15 -20.89 44.99
C SER A 108 -0.46 -21.65 43.80
N CYS A 109 0.19 -22.75 43.41
CA CYS A 109 -0.52 -24.02 43.53
C CYS A 109 0.46 -25.19 43.66
N CYS A 110 0.43 -25.76 44.85
CA CYS A 110 1.17 -26.93 45.28
C CYS A 110 0.91 -28.16 44.39
N ALA A 111 2.00 -28.89 44.16
CA ALA A 111 2.10 -30.34 44.29
C ALA A 111 0.99 -31.22 43.69
N CYS A 112 1.26 -31.79 42.52
CA CYS A 112 0.93 -33.19 42.27
C CYS A 112 1.95 -33.77 41.29
N THR A 113 3.13 -34.06 41.82
CA THR A 113 4.08 -34.99 41.23
C THR A 113 3.57 -36.41 41.41
N GLU A 114 3.88 -37.24 40.42
CA GLU A 114 3.98 -38.70 40.50
C GLU A 114 2.77 -39.57 40.14
N SER A 115 3.06 -40.49 39.20
CA SER A 115 2.57 -41.88 39.14
C SER A 115 1.46 -42.21 38.17
N ARG A 116 1.85 -43.05 37.19
CA ARG A 116 1.10 -44.20 36.66
C ARG A 116 -0.25 -43.92 36.00
N SER A 117 -0.27 -44.16 34.69
CA SER A 117 -0.88 -45.37 34.08
C SER A 117 -1.57 -45.06 32.76
N ARG A 118 -1.34 -45.94 31.79
CA ARG A 118 -2.15 -46.08 30.58
C ARG A 118 -3.62 -46.26 30.96
N ALA A 119 -4.49 -45.42 30.44
CA ALA A 119 -5.76 -45.81 29.82
C ALA A 119 -6.44 -44.56 29.26
N SER A 120 -7.17 -44.76 28.17
CA SER A 120 -8.31 -43.96 27.66
C SER A 120 -8.90 -42.99 28.70
N THR A 121 -9.33 -41.79 28.34
CA THR A 121 -10.51 -41.55 27.51
C THR A 121 -10.56 -40.06 27.18
N SER A 122 -11.11 -39.73 26.02
CA SER A 122 -11.58 -38.42 25.58
C SER A 122 -11.82 -37.38 26.68
N CYS A 123 -11.10 -36.25 26.61
CA CYS A 123 -11.59 -34.99 27.16
C CYS A 123 -11.74 -34.02 25.99
N GLY A 124 -12.97 -33.94 25.48
CA GLY A 124 -13.37 -32.91 24.55
C GLY A 124 -13.69 -31.63 25.31
N CYS A 125 -13.22 -30.50 24.79
CA CYS A 125 -13.78 -29.20 25.12
C CYS A 125 -14.18 -28.51 23.81
N TYR A 126 -15.49 -28.44 23.67
CA TYR A 126 -16.31 -27.76 22.68
C TYR A 126 -16.15 -26.24 22.83
N THR A 127 -15.92 -25.49 21.74
CA THR A 127 -16.40 -24.11 21.62
C THR A 127 -16.91 -23.87 20.20
N SER A 128 -18.22 -23.99 20.07
CA SER A 128 -19.05 -23.66 18.91
C SER A 128 -19.07 -22.15 18.65
N TRP A 129 -18.85 -21.74 17.40
CA TRP A 129 -19.05 -20.38 16.90
C TRP A 129 -20.50 -20.21 16.38
N PRO A 130 -21.21 -19.12 16.71
CA PRO A 130 -22.52 -18.86 16.13
C PRO A 130 -22.37 -18.23 14.74
N ALA A 131 -22.84 -18.92 13.71
CA ALA A 131 -23.08 -18.38 12.38
C ALA A 131 -24.56 -17.96 12.29
N GLU A 132 -24.85 -16.68 12.51
CA GLU A 132 -26.15 -16.11 12.17
C GLU A 132 -26.09 -15.50 10.78
N GLY A 133 -26.60 -16.27 9.81
CA GLY A 133 -27.11 -15.73 8.57
C GLY A 133 -28.55 -15.27 8.78
N GLN A 134 -28.88 -14.08 8.27
CA GLN A 134 -30.26 -13.74 7.93
C GLN A 134 -30.28 -13.28 6.47
N GLN A 135 -30.81 -14.16 5.62
CA GLN A 135 -31.45 -13.78 4.37
C GLN A 135 -32.94 -13.59 4.69
N THR A 136 -33.50 -12.45 4.34
CA THR A 136 -34.94 -12.31 4.06
C THR A 136 -35.10 -11.54 2.76
N THR A 137 -35.54 -12.28 1.76
CA THR A 137 -36.26 -11.79 0.58
C THR A 137 -37.70 -11.51 0.99
N ILE A 138 -38.23 -10.33 0.64
CA ILE A 138 -39.20 -10.03 -0.43
C ILE A 138 -39.17 -8.51 -0.62
#